data_AF-A0A521V951-F1
#
_entry.id   AF-A0A521V951-F1
#
_cell.length_a   1.000
_cell.length_b   1.000
_cell.length_c   1.000
_cell.angle_alpha   90.00
_cell.angle_beta   90.00
_cell.angle_gamma   90.00
#
_symmetry.space_group_name_H-M   'P 1'
#
loop_
_entity.id
_entity.type
_entity.pdbx_description
1 polymer ?
#
loop_
_entity_poly.entity_id
_entity_poly.type
_entity_poly.pdbx_seq_one_letter_code
_entity_poly.pdbx_strand_id
1 'polypeptide(L)'
;IWVESQWGKVRCMARFSEAVEPGTVWTWNAIGKAPGAWALAPDANESRQGFLLNHLISDELPQPGGARVSNSDPVTGQAGWYDVRVRIYPAGTDEPKRSWPEFDALGAAPGAGART
;
A
#
# COMPACT_ATOMS: atom_id res chain seq x y z
N ILE A 1 2.01 13.13 -2.48
CA ILE A 1 3.43 12.79 -2.61
C ILE A 1 3.57 11.41 -3.24
N TRP A 2 4.72 11.13 -3.82
CA TRP A 2 5.14 9.77 -4.12
C TRP A 2 5.96 9.23 -2.96
N VAL A 3 5.72 7.97 -2.61
CA VAL A 3 6.53 7.18 -1.69
C VAL A 3 6.98 5.94 -2.45
N GLU A 4 8.28 5.67 -2.46
CA GLU A 4 8.84 4.61 -3.30
C GLU A 4 9.91 3.82 -2.57
N SER A 5 9.84 2.51 -2.66
CA SER A 5 10.87 1.57 -2.23
C SER A 5 11.52 0.92 -3.45
N GLN A 6 12.46 0.02 -3.22
CA GLN A 6 13.01 -0.83 -4.28
C GLN A 6 11.98 -1.79 -4.92
N TRP A 7 10.82 -1.99 -4.28
CA TRP A 7 9.80 -2.94 -4.74
C TRP A 7 8.69 -2.29 -5.56
N GLY A 8 8.43 -1.01 -5.34
CA GLY A 8 7.34 -0.30 -5.98
C GLY A 8 7.16 1.11 -5.43
N LYS A 9 6.09 1.77 -5.86
CA LYS A 9 5.73 3.10 -5.39
C LYS A 9 4.25 3.19 -5.04
N VAL A 10 3.87 4.20 -4.28
CA VAL A 10 2.48 4.55 -4.01
C VAL A 10 2.32 6.06 -4.06
N ARG A 11 1.13 6.49 -4.47
CA ARG A 11 0.73 7.89 -4.37
C ARG A 11 -0.18 8.08 -3.18
N CYS A 12 0.17 8.99 -2.29
CA CYS A 12 -0.62 9.23 -1.09
C CYS A 12 -0.61 10.70 -0.66
N MET A 13 -1.51 11.03 0.27
CA MET A 13 -1.45 12.27 1.01
C MET A 13 -0.44 12.17 2.13
N ALA A 14 0.24 13.28 2.42
CA ALA A 14 1.10 13.39 3.60
C ALA A 14 0.66 14.58 4.45
N ARG A 15 1.00 14.51 5.74
CA ARG A 15 0.85 15.58 6.72
C ARG A 15 2.13 15.65 7.53
N PHE A 16 2.53 16.86 7.90
CA PHE A 16 3.63 17.07 8.82
C PHE A 16 3.17 16.76 10.25
N SER A 17 4.06 16.16 11.03
CA SER A 17 3.84 15.84 12.44
C SER A 17 5.19 15.85 13.16
N GLU A 18 5.21 16.34 14.40
CA GLU A 18 6.38 16.26 15.29
C GLU A 18 6.39 14.96 16.11
N ALA A 19 5.38 14.11 15.95
CA ALA A 19 5.23 12.85 16.72
C ALA A 19 5.97 11.66 16.09
N VAL A 20 6.82 11.89 15.09
CA VAL A 20 7.62 10.86 14.43
C VAL A 20 9.10 11.23 14.49
N GLU A 21 9.95 10.21 14.58
CA GLU A 21 11.40 10.40 14.58
C GLU A 21 11.88 11.06 13.26
N PRO A 22 12.86 11.98 13.30
CA PRO A 22 13.37 12.63 12.10
C PRO A 22 13.95 11.67 11.05
N GLY A 23 13.28 11.56 9.90
CA GLY A 23 13.67 10.64 8.82
C GLY A 23 12.79 9.39 8.75
N THR A 24 11.90 9.22 9.73
CA THR A 24 10.88 8.18 9.74
C THR A 24 9.54 8.71 9.21
N VAL A 25 8.88 7.91 8.38
CA VAL A 25 7.49 8.14 7.97
C VAL A 25 6.60 7.11 8.65
N TRP A 26 5.38 7.54 9.00
CA TRP A 26 4.41 6.66 9.65
C TRP A 26 3.06 6.72 8.92
N THR A 27 2.40 5.58 8.85
CA THR A 27 1.06 5.44 8.31
C THR A 27 0.29 4.37 9.08
N TRP A 28 -1.02 4.52 9.12
CA TRP A 28 -1.91 3.43 9.53
C TRP A 28 -1.88 2.31 8.49
N ASN A 29 -2.06 1.07 8.96
CA ASN A 29 -2.23 -0.08 8.09
C ASN A 29 -3.70 -0.23 7.64
N ALA A 30 -3.92 -0.90 6.52
CA ALA A 30 -5.23 -1.37 6.04
C ALA A 30 -6.30 -0.30 5.75
N ILE A 31 -5.91 0.96 5.51
CA ILE A 31 -6.83 2.01 5.05
C ILE A 31 -7.30 1.75 3.62
N GLY A 32 -6.36 1.54 2.68
CA GLY A 32 -6.69 1.32 1.28
C GLY A 32 -7.53 0.05 1.07
N LYS A 33 -8.55 0.12 0.22
CA LYS A 33 -9.36 -1.03 -0.19
C LYS A 33 -9.51 -1.05 -1.71
N ALA A 34 -9.45 -2.23 -2.31
CA ALA A 34 -9.80 -2.37 -3.71
C ALA A 34 -11.26 -1.91 -3.94
N PRO A 35 -11.60 -1.28 -5.07
CA PRO A 35 -12.96 -0.83 -5.33
C PRO A 35 -13.95 -2.01 -5.24
N GLY A 36 -15.07 -1.83 -4.54
CA GLY A 36 -16.10 -2.88 -4.36
C GLY A 36 -15.78 -3.93 -3.28
N ALA A 37 -14.57 -3.92 -2.73
CA ALA A 37 -14.18 -4.78 -1.63
C ALA A 37 -14.95 -4.45 -0.35
N TRP A 38 -15.10 -5.45 0.53
CA TRP A 38 -15.60 -5.25 1.89
C TRP A 38 -16.98 -4.60 1.96
N ALA A 39 -17.84 -4.92 0.99
CA ALA A 39 -19.17 -4.31 0.83
C ALA A 39 -19.17 -2.79 0.61
N LEU A 40 -18.01 -2.17 0.35
CA LEU A 40 -17.91 -0.75 0.03
C LEU A 40 -18.38 -0.48 -1.41
N ALA A 41 -18.84 0.75 -1.65
CA ALA A 41 -19.10 1.21 -3.00
C ALA A 41 -17.79 1.23 -3.82
N PRO A 42 -17.84 0.99 -5.14
CA PRO A 42 -16.65 1.07 -6.00
C PRO A 42 -15.93 2.42 -5.87
N ASP A 43 -16.69 3.48 -5.60
CA ASP A 43 -16.20 4.84 -5.53
C ASP A 43 -15.88 5.37 -4.14
N ALA A 44 -15.82 4.48 -3.13
CA ALA A 44 -15.50 4.83 -1.75
C ALA A 44 -14.13 5.52 -1.60
N ASN A 45 -13.97 6.32 -0.54
CA ASN A 45 -12.72 7.06 -0.30
C ASN A 45 -11.54 6.11 -0.03
N GLU A 46 -11.81 4.95 0.57
CA GLU A 46 -10.83 3.89 0.83
C GLU A 46 -10.21 3.36 -0.47
N SER A 47 -10.92 3.41 -1.60
CA SER A 47 -10.37 3.02 -2.90
C SER A 47 -9.74 4.18 -3.68
N ARG A 48 -10.27 5.40 -3.55
CA ARG A 48 -9.81 6.57 -4.32
C ARG A 48 -8.72 7.41 -3.66
N GLN A 49 -8.69 7.44 -2.34
CA GLN A 49 -7.79 8.28 -1.53
C GLN A 49 -6.91 7.44 -0.61
N GLY A 50 -7.43 6.30 -0.14
CA GLY A 50 -6.68 5.31 0.60
C GLY A 50 -5.64 4.59 -0.28
N PHE A 51 -4.53 4.19 0.32
CA PHE A 51 -3.49 3.41 -0.35
C PHE A 51 -3.09 2.22 0.52
N LEU A 52 -2.48 1.21 -0.11
CA LEU A 52 -1.95 0.04 0.57
C LEU A 52 -0.42 0.10 0.57
N LEU A 53 0.17 0.07 1.78
CA LEU A 53 1.62 0.04 1.93
C LEU A 53 2.23 -1.25 1.36
N ASN A 54 1.45 -2.33 1.26
CA ASN A 54 1.89 -3.61 0.72
C ASN A 54 2.55 -3.50 -0.66
N HIS A 55 2.21 -2.50 -1.48
CA HIS A 55 2.87 -2.26 -2.77
C HIS A 55 4.32 -1.77 -2.66
N LEU A 56 4.75 -1.35 -1.47
CA LEU A 56 6.13 -0.96 -1.17
C LEU A 56 6.93 -2.09 -0.51
N ILE A 57 6.32 -3.25 -0.28
CA ILE A 57 6.87 -4.38 0.49
C ILE A 57 6.88 -5.61 -0.40
N SER A 58 7.91 -6.45 -0.27
CA SER A 58 7.96 -7.74 -0.94
C SER A 58 7.70 -8.86 0.06
N ASP A 59 6.92 -9.87 -0.34
CA ASP A 59 6.73 -11.09 0.45
C ASP A 59 7.96 -11.99 0.43
N GLU A 60 8.87 -11.79 -0.53
CA GLU A 60 10.12 -12.53 -0.64
C GLU A 60 11.31 -11.60 -0.88
N LEU A 61 12.45 -11.92 -0.29
CA LEU A 61 13.71 -11.22 -0.51
C LEU A 61 14.60 -11.99 -1.48
N PRO A 62 15.27 -11.29 -2.42
CA PRO A 62 16.26 -11.92 -3.29
C PRO A 62 17.49 -12.34 -2.48
N GLN A 63 18.06 -13.49 -2.86
CA GLN A 63 19.33 -13.99 -2.34
C GLN A 63 20.41 -14.02 -3.43
N PRO A 64 21.70 -14.01 -3.04
CA PRO A 64 22.79 -14.31 -3.96
C PRO A 64 22.53 -15.63 -4.70
N GLY A 65 22.76 -15.66 -6.01
CA GLY A 65 22.50 -16.84 -6.85
C GLY A 65 21.06 -16.99 -7.35
N GLY A 66 20.19 -16.00 -7.13
CA GLY A 66 18.84 -15.95 -7.72
C GLY A 66 17.77 -16.70 -6.93
N ALA A 67 18.12 -17.30 -5.79
CA ALA A 67 17.15 -17.86 -4.87
C ALA A 67 16.29 -16.76 -4.21
N ARG A 68 15.15 -17.16 -3.67
CA ARG A 68 14.19 -16.30 -2.97
C ARG A 68 13.94 -16.87 -1.59
N VAL A 69 13.81 -16.00 -0.60
CA VAL A 69 13.45 -16.39 0.77
C VAL A 69 12.25 -15.60 1.22
N SER A 70 11.42 -16.18 2.07
CA SER A 70 10.31 -15.46 2.70
C SER A 70 10.81 -14.21 3.42
N ASN A 71 10.15 -13.07 3.21
CA ASN A 71 10.36 -11.83 3.96
C ASN A 71 9.63 -11.89 5.31
N SER A 72 10.00 -12.87 6.12
CA SER A 72 9.44 -13.11 7.44
C SER A 72 10.56 -13.34 8.44
N ASP A 73 10.29 -12.99 9.69
CA ASP A 73 11.16 -13.36 10.80
C ASP A 73 11.39 -14.89 10.80
N PRO A 74 12.65 -15.36 10.77
CA PRO A 74 12.96 -16.78 10.56
C PRO A 74 12.63 -17.66 11.77
N VAL A 75 12.31 -17.06 12.92
CA VAL A 75 11.98 -17.79 14.15
C VAL A 75 10.47 -17.92 14.32
N THR A 76 9.74 -16.84 14.11
CA THR A 76 8.30 -16.71 14.40
C THR A 76 7.43 -16.81 13.16
N GLY A 77 7.99 -16.61 11.96
CA GLY A 77 7.24 -16.53 10.70
C GLY A 77 6.43 -15.24 10.54
N GLN A 78 6.60 -14.25 11.42
CA GLN A 78 5.90 -12.97 11.29
C GLN A 78 6.40 -12.19 10.07
N ALA A 79 5.49 -11.60 9.31
CA ALA A 79 5.84 -10.84 8.11
C ALA A 79 6.68 -9.59 8.45
N GLY A 80 7.76 -9.37 7.71
CA GLY A 80 8.71 -8.27 7.91
C GLY A 80 8.20 -6.92 7.41
N TRP A 81 7.09 -6.42 7.94
CA TRP A 81 6.45 -5.18 7.47
C TRP A 81 7.10 -3.88 7.97
N TYR A 82 7.91 -3.95 9.02
CA TYR A 82 8.36 -2.77 9.76
C TYR A 82 9.71 -2.19 9.30
N ASP A 83 10.44 -2.87 8.41
CA ASP A 83 11.76 -2.45 7.96
C ASP A 83 11.79 -2.23 6.44
N VAL A 84 11.25 -1.08 6.02
CA VAL A 84 11.16 -0.69 4.61
C VAL A 84 11.72 0.71 4.45
N ARG A 85 12.86 0.79 3.74
CA ARG A 85 13.41 2.08 3.34
C ARG A 85 12.65 2.62 2.14
N VAL A 86 12.25 3.88 2.22
CA VAL A 86 11.56 4.59 1.13
C VAL A 86 12.24 5.90 0.81
N ARG A 87 12.04 6.37 -0.43
CA ARG A 87 12.24 7.77 -0.83
C ARG A 87 10.88 8.43 -0.97
N ILE A 88 10.77 9.68 -0.53
CA ILE A 88 9.59 10.51 -0.76
C ILE A 88 9.91 11.69 -1.66
N TYR A 89 8.97 12.05 -2.52
CA TYR A 89 9.12 13.20 -3.41
C TYR A 89 7.75 13.79 -3.79
N PRO A 90 7.69 15.06 -4.20
CA PRO A 90 6.45 15.67 -4.65
C PRO A 90 5.84 14.89 -5.82
N ALA A 91 4.52 14.75 -5.83
CA ALA A 91 3.79 14.36 -7.04
C ALA A 91 3.59 15.61 -7.89
N GLY A 92 3.60 15.46 -9.22
CA GLY A 92 3.34 16.57 -10.14
C GLY A 92 2.00 17.24 -9.90
N THR A 93 1.91 18.53 -10.21
CA THR A 93 0.68 19.32 -10.03
C THR A 93 -0.47 18.87 -10.93
N ASP A 94 -0.13 18.35 -12.11
CA ASP A 94 -1.07 17.91 -13.14
C ASP A 94 -1.37 16.40 -13.06
N GLU A 95 -0.74 15.69 -12.13
CA GLU A 95 -1.03 14.27 -11.91
C GLU A 95 -2.40 14.07 -11.24
N PRO A 96 -3.11 12.97 -11.54
CA PRO A 96 -4.36 12.64 -10.87
C PRO A 96 -4.23 12.67 -9.33
N LYS A 97 -5.14 13.36 -8.66
CA LYS A 97 -5.20 13.45 -7.19
C LYS A 97 -5.88 12.23 -6.57
N ARG A 98 -5.49 11.03 -7.02
CA ARG A 98 -5.98 9.73 -6.54
C ARG A 98 -4.84 8.92 -5.92
N SER A 99 -5.19 7.83 -5.26
CA SER A 99 -4.26 6.79 -4.84
C SER A 99 -3.66 6.09 -6.06
N TRP A 100 -2.49 5.48 -5.88
CA TRP A 100 -1.85 4.65 -6.90
C TRP A 100 -1.13 3.48 -6.21
N PRO A 101 -1.13 2.27 -6.79
CA PRO A 101 -1.79 1.87 -8.05
C PRO A 101 -3.33 1.83 -7.96
N GLU A 102 -4.00 2.00 -9.09
CA GLU A 102 -5.46 1.85 -9.24
C GLU A 102 -5.76 0.49 -9.89
N PHE A 103 -6.86 -0.13 -9.48
CA PHE A 103 -7.33 -1.43 -9.99
C PHE A 103 -8.82 -1.33 -10.32
N ASP A 104 -9.29 -2.24 -11.18
CA ASP A 104 -10.72 -2.36 -11.48
C ASP A 104 -11.52 -2.82 -10.25
N ALA A 105 -12.82 -2.51 -10.25
CA ALA A 105 -13.69 -2.93 -9.18
C ALA A 105 -13.84 -4.44 -9.10
N LEU A 106 -13.71 -4.96 -7.88
CA LEU A 106 -14.00 -6.36 -7.60
C LEU A 106 -15.47 -6.64 -7.89
N GLY A 107 -15.71 -7.72 -8.63
CA GLY A 107 -17.04 -8.25 -8.82
C GLY A 107 -17.69 -8.67 -7.50
N ALA A 108 -19.01 -8.88 -7.54
CA ALA A 108 -19.72 -9.45 -6.39
C ALA A 108 -19.12 -10.82 -6.04
N ALA A 109 -18.76 -11.00 -4.77
CA ALA A 109 -18.32 -12.30 -4.27
C ALA A 109 -19.46 -13.32 -4.42
N PRO A 110 -19.16 -14.61 -4.64
CA PRO A 110 -20.17 -15.66 -4.68
C PRO A 110 -21.07 -15.61 -3.42
N GLY A 111 -22.38 -15.62 -3.61
CA GLY A 111 -23.35 -15.56 -2.51
C GLY A 111 -23.63 -14.16 -1.93
N ALA A 112 -22.87 -13.13 -2.33
CA ALA A 112 -23.24 -11.75 -2.05
C ALA A 112 -24.33 -11.33 -3.06
N GLY A 113 -25.52 -10.95 -2.57
CA GLY A 113 -26.60 -10.47 -3.42
C GLY A 113 -26.20 -9.29 -4.30
N ALA A 114 -26.91 -9.09 -5.41
CA ALA A 114 -26.72 -7.92 -6.27
C ALA A 114 -26.90 -6.64 -5.43
N ARG A 115 -25.88 -5.77 -5.44
CA ARG A 115 -25.94 -4.49 -4.74
C ARG A 115 -26.57 -3.46 -5.69
N THR A 116 -27.68 -2.85 -5.26
CA THR A 116 -28.35 -1.73 -5.93
C THR A 116 -27.57 -0.43 -5.76
#